data_AF-A9HCT7-F1
#
_entry.id   AF-A9HCT7-F1
#
_cell.length_a   1.000
_cell.length_b   1.000
_cell.length_c   1.000
_cell.angle_alpha   90.00
_cell.angle_beta   90.00
_cell.angle_gamma   90.00
#
_symmetry.space_group_name_H-M   'P 1'
#
loop_
_entity.id
_entity.type
_entity.pdbx_description
1 polymer ?
#
loop_
_entity_poly.entity_id
_entity_poly.type
_entity_poly.pdbx_seq_one_letter_code
_entity_poly.pdbx_strand_id
1 'polypeptide(L)'
;MSSFIPFDRSQPYLLPPDLKSWLPSDDVAHFIVAAVERVPLRAFSVPVRTGGKAQYHPRLMLALLIYAYANGVFSSRRIERATYRDIGIWALMTP
;
A
#
# COMPACT_ATOMS: atom_id res chain seq x y z
N MET A 1 -20.27 13.07 34.31
CA MET A 1 -19.29 11.96 34.42
C MET A 1 -18.96 11.52 33.00
N SER A 2 -17.75 11.80 32.52
CA SER A 2 -17.33 11.40 31.17
C SER A 2 -17.10 9.89 31.14
N SER A 3 -17.97 9.17 30.41
CA SER A 3 -17.76 7.76 30.11
C SER A 3 -16.62 7.65 29.08
N PHE A 4 -15.54 6.95 29.44
CA PHE A 4 -14.45 6.65 28.54
C PHE A 4 -14.64 5.26 27.95
N ILE A 5 -14.36 5.09 26.66
CA ILE A 5 -14.37 3.79 26.00
C ILE A 5 -13.08 3.05 26.41
N PRO A 6 -13.17 1.82 26.95
CA PRO A 6 -11.99 1.03 27.27
C PRO A 6 -11.22 0.67 25.99
N PHE A 7 -9.89 0.77 26.03
CA PHE A 7 -9.00 0.42 24.92
C PHE A 7 -8.11 -0.76 25.30
N ASP A 8 -8.01 -1.76 24.44
CA ASP A 8 -7.07 -2.88 24.57
C ASP A 8 -6.25 -3.01 23.28
N ARG A 9 -4.93 -2.82 23.40
CA ARG A 9 -3.99 -2.92 22.26
C ARG A 9 -3.60 -4.35 21.91
N SER A 10 -3.96 -5.32 22.76
CA SER A 10 -3.68 -6.74 22.57
C SER A 10 -4.84 -7.49 21.94
N GLN A 11 -5.99 -6.83 21.76
CA GLN A 11 -7.19 -7.45 21.20
C GLN A 11 -6.93 -7.97 19.77
N PRO A 12 -6.96 -9.29 19.55
CA PRO A 12 -6.78 -9.86 18.22
C PRO A 12 -8.06 -9.69 17.39
N TYR A 13 -7.90 -9.46 16.09
CA TYR A 13 -9.02 -9.50 15.14
C TYR A 13 -9.37 -10.96 14.80
N LEU A 14 -10.67 -11.27 14.72
CA LEU A 14 -11.17 -12.62 14.41
C LEU A 14 -10.92 -13.01 12.93
N LEU A 15 -11.02 -12.04 12.02
CA LEU A 15 -10.64 -12.14 10.61
C LEU A 15 -9.75 -10.94 10.30
N PRO A 16 -8.76 -11.06 9.39
CA PRO A 16 -8.00 -9.90 8.95
C PRO A 16 -9.00 -8.90 8.36
N PRO A 17 -9.19 -7.71 8.96
CA PRO A 17 -10.05 -6.71 8.37
C PRO A 17 -9.50 -6.33 7.00
N ASP A 18 -10.39 -6.01 6.06
CA ASP A 18 -9.97 -5.50 4.77
C ASP A 18 -9.08 -4.27 5.00
N LEU A 19 -7.82 -4.35 4.61
CA LEU A 19 -6.85 -3.28 4.82
C LEU A 19 -7.28 -1.99 4.13
N LYS A 20 -8.09 -2.08 3.06
CA LYS A 20 -8.70 -0.93 2.40
C LYS A 20 -9.69 -0.20 3.32
N SER A 21 -10.34 -0.91 4.25
CA SER A 21 -11.27 -0.31 5.22
C SER A 21 -10.56 0.48 6.32
N TRP A 22 -9.24 0.33 6.46
CA TRP A 22 -8.44 1.08 7.42
C TRP A 22 -8.09 2.48 6.91
N LEU A 23 -8.25 2.71 5.60
CA LEU A 23 -8.13 4.05 5.04
C LEU A 23 -9.50 4.72 4.96
N PRO A 24 -9.55 6.04 5.20
CA PRO A 24 -10.73 6.83 4.89
C PRO A 24 -11.13 6.64 3.42
N SER A 25 -12.43 6.64 3.13
CA SER A 25 -12.92 6.45 1.76
C SER A 25 -12.45 7.54 0.77
N ASP A 26 -12.06 8.71 1.30
CA ASP A 26 -11.52 9.84 0.54
C ASP A 26 -9.98 9.83 0.45
N ASP A 27 -9.33 8.73 0.85
CA ASP A 27 -7.88 8.63 0.81
C ASP A 27 -7.35 8.50 -0.63
N VAL A 28 -6.25 9.23 -0.89
CA VAL A 28 -5.56 9.25 -2.18
C VAL A 28 -5.10 7.86 -2.63
N ALA A 29 -4.83 6.94 -1.69
CA ALA A 29 -4.50 5.55 -2.00
C ALA A 29 -5.55 4.88 -2.88
N HIS A 30 -6.85 5.08 -2.61
CA HIS A 30 -7.93 4.51 -3.42
C HIS A 30 -7.90 5.03 -4.86
N PHE A 31 -7.69 6.34 -5.02
CA PHE A 31 -7.56 6.96 -6.33
C PHE A 31 -6.34 6.42 -7.09
N ILE A 32 -5.20 6.27 -6.43
CA ILE A 32 -3.98 5.75 -7.04
C ILE A 32 -4.16 4.31 -7.53
N VAL A 33 -4.78 3.44 -6.74
CA VAL A 33 -5.06 2.05 -7.16
C VAL A 33 -5.93 2.05 -8.42
N ALA A 34 -7.05 2.76 -8.39
CA ALA A 34 -7.97 2.82 -9.53
C ALA A 34 -7.31 3.41 -10.79
N ALA A 35 -6.42 4.40 -10.63
CA ALA A 35 -5.68 5.00 -11.74
C ALA A 35 -4.66 4.02 -12.34
N VAL A 36 -3.91 3.31 -11.49
CA VAL A 36 -2.86 2.38 -11.91
C VAL A 36 -3.43 1.12 -12.56
N GLU A 37 -4.61 0.65 -12.16
CA GLU A 37 -5.30 -0.45 -12.81
C GLU A 37 -5.60 -0.18 -14.30
N ARG A 38 -5.89 1.09 -14.63
CA ARG A 38 -6.17 1.52 -16.01
C ARG A 38 -4.91 1.58 -16.88
N VAL A 39 -3.71 1.54 -16.30
CA VAL A 39 -2.47 1.52 -17.06
C VAL A 39 -2.31 0.15 -17.73
N PRO A 40 -2.18 0.09 -19.07
CA PRO A 40 -2.06 -1.18 -19.77
C PRO A 40 -0.71 -1.83 -19.46
N LEU A 41 -0.70 -3.13 -19.17
CA LEU A 41 0.53 -3.83 -18.72
C LEU A 41 1.68 -3.78 -19.73
N ARG A 42 1.36 -3.70 -21.03
CA ARG A 42 2.34 -3.51 -22.12
C ARG A 42 3.16 -2.23 -22.01
N ALA A 43 2.71 -1.24 -21.22
CA ALA A 43 3.47 -0.03 -20.96
C ALA A 43 4.70 -0.30 -20.07
N PHE A 44 4.72 -1.41 -19.34
CA PHE A 44 5.84 -1.78 -18.49
C PHE A 44 6.80 -2.68 -19.27
N SER A 45 8.01 -2.19 -19.55
CA SER A 45 9.11 -3.01 -20.05
C SER A 45 9.77 -3.74 -18.89
N VAL A 46 9.16 -4.84 -18.41
CA VAL A 46 9.71 -5.65 -17.32
C VAL A 46 10.59 -6.76 -17.92
N PRO A 47 11.92 -6.71 -17.75
CA PRO A 47 12.77 -7.80 -18.20
C PRO A 47 12.51 -9.04 -17.34
N VAL A 48 12.34 -10.18 -18.01
CA VAL A 48 12.24 -11.48 -17.35
C VAL A 48 13.59 -11.78 -16.68
N ARG A 49 13.59 -11.89 -15.35
CA ARG A 49 14.79 -12.26 -14.60
C ARG A 49 14.78 -13.76 -14.31
N THR A 50 15.83 -14.45 -14.74
CA THR A 50 16.06 -15.89 -14.56
C THR A 50 16.79 -16.24 -13.24
N GLY A 51 16.74 -15.36 -12.24
CA GLY A 51 17.37 -15.61 -10.94
C GLY A 51 17.11 -14.50 -9.90
N GLY A 52 17.20 -14.87 -8.62
CA GLY A 52 16.93 -13.99 -7.48
C GLY A 52 15.51 -14.13 -6.91
N LYS A 53 15.10 -13.18 -6.07
CA LYS A 53 13.73 -13.12 -5.53
C LYS A 53 12.73 -12.79 -6.65
N ALA A 54 11.50 -13.31 -6.52
CA ALA A 54 10.41 -12.99 -7.44
C ALA A 54 10.20 -11.47 -7.58
N GLN A 55 9.91 -11.03 -8.79
CA GLN A 55 9.61 -9.62 -9.07
C GLN A 55 8.20 -9.28 -8.59
N TYR A 56 8.06 -8.12 -7.96
CA TYR A 56 6.74 -7.58 -7.64
C TYR A 56 5.98 -7.19 -8.91
N HIS A 57 4.65 -7.25 -8.85
CA HIS A 57 3.81 -6.86 -9.96
C HIS A 57 4.04 -5.38 -10.34
N PRO A 58 4.21 -5.03 -11.63
CA PRO A 58 4.60 -3.68 -12.03
C PRO A 58 3.57 -2.61 -11.64
N ARG A 59 2.28 -2.95 -11.61
CA ARG A 59 1.23 -2.06 -11.09
C ARG A 59 1.40 -1.75 -9.61
N LEU A 60 1.74 -2.75 -8.80
CA LEU A 60 1.96 -2.54 -7.36
C LEU A 60 3.18 -1.64 -7.12
N MET A 61 4.25 -1.85 -7.88
CA MET A 61 5.43 -0.97 -7.83
C MET A 61 5.10 0.47 -8.28
N LEU A 62 4.29 0.63 -9.33
CA LEU A 62 3.84 1.96 -9.78
C LEU A 62 2.98 2.66 -8.73
N ALA A 63 2.00 1.96 -8.15
CA ALA A 63 1.14 2.51 -7.11
C ALA A 63 1.95 2.94 -5.88
N LEU A 64 2.91 2.11 -5.45
CA LEU A 64 3.82 2.42 -4.35
C LEU A 64 4.62 3.70 -4.61
N LEU A 65 5.17 3.85 -5.82
CA LEU A 65 5.96 5.03 -6.20
C LEU A 65 5.11 6.29 -6.20
N ILE A 66 3.92 6.25 -6.83
CA ILE A 66 3.02 7.40 -6.90
C ILE A 66 2.59 7.82 -5.49
N TYR A 67 2.19 6.86 -4.64
CA TYR A 67 1.77 7.15 -3.26
C TYR A 67 2.90 7.73 -2.42
N ALA A 68 4.10 7.16 -2.51
CA ALA A 68 5.25 7.69 -1.80
C ALA A 68 5.61 9.11 -2.23
N TYR A 69 5.55 9.39 -3.54
CA TYR A 69 5.86 10.71 -4.07
C TYR A 69 4.79 11.74 -3.72
N ALA A 70 3.52 11.36 -3.72
CA ALA A 70 2.41 12.19 -3.25
C ALA A 70 2.60 12.58 -1.77
N ASN A 71 3.17 11.68 -0.96
CA ASN A 71 3.49 11.92 0.46
C ASN A 71 4.88 12.56 0.68
N GLY A 72 5.57 13.03 -0.38
CA GLY A 72 6.87 13.71 -0.28
C GLY A 72 8.06 12.79 0.06
N VAL A 73 7.91 11.47 -0.11
CA VAL A 73 8.95 10.48 0.17
C VAL A 73 9.59 10.00 -1.15
N PHE A 74 10.74 10.57 -1.50
CA PHE A 74 11.41 10.27 -2.78
C PHE A 74 12.56 9.27 -2.67
N SER A 75 13.13 9.08 -1.47
CA SER A 75 14.27 8.17 -1.27
C SER A 75 13.80 6.71 -1.26
N SER A 76 14.35 5.87 -2.12
CA SER A 76 14.04 4.43 -2.18
C SER A 76 14.16 3.74 -0.81
N ARG A 77 15.20 4.06 -0.03
CA ARG A 77 15.37 3.56 1.34
C ARG A 77 14.27 4.04 2.29
N ARG A 78 13.78 5.27 2.12
CA ARG A 78 12.65 5.79 2.92
C ARG A 78 11.34 5.13 2.51
N ILE A 79 11.14 4.87 1.22
CA ILE A 79 9.97 4.15 0.70
C ILE A 79 9.96 2.72 1.24
N GLU A 80 11.08 2.01 1.16
CA GLU A 80 11.25 0.68 1.74
C GLU A 80 10.96 0.69 3.25
N ARG A 81 11.46 1.68 4.01
CA ARG A 81 11.12 1.80 5.43
C ARG A 81 9.65 2.06 5.68
N ALA A 82 8.97 2.77 4.78
CA ALA A 82 7.55 3.05 4.89
C ALA A 82 6.70 1.79 4.63
N THR A 83 7.17 0.84 3.80
CA THR A 83 6.45 -0.44 3.58
C THR A 83 6.32 -1.30 4.84
N TYR A 84 7.06 -1.00 5.92
CA TYR A 84 6.95 -1.72 7.19
C TYR A 84 6.02 -1.06 8.21
N ARG A 85 5.57 0.18 7.98
CA ARG A 85 4.89 0.98 9.02
C ARG A 85 3.67 1.75 8.52
N ASP A 86 3.58 1.99 7.23
CA ASP A 86 2.53 2.82 6.65
C ASP A 86 1.35 1.92 6.19
N ILE A 87 0.21 2.13 6.83
CA ILE A 87 -1.04 1.40 6.54
C ILE A 87 -1.51 1.67 5.11
N GLY A 88 -1.28 2.89 4.58
CA GLY A 88 -1.61 3.21 3.20
C GLY A 88 -0.80 2.38 2.22
N ILE A 89 0.49 2.17 2.50
CA ILE A 89 1.32 1.28 1.68
C ILE A 89 0.85 -0.19 1.78
N TRP A 90 0.45 -0.64 2.98
CA TRP A 90 -0.08 -1.99 3.13
C TRP A 90 -1.38 -2.20 2.35
N ALA A 91 -2.27 -1.21 2.31
CA ALA A 91 -3.51 -1.28 1.54
C ALA A 91 -3.29 -1.28 0.02
N LEU A 92 -2.19 -0.70 -0.46
CA LEU A 92 -1.77 -0.82 -1.87
C LEU A 92 -1.22 -2.21 -2.20
N MET A 93 -0.73 -2.94 -1.18
CA MET A 93 -0.06 -4.24 -1.34
C MET A 93 -1.00 -5.44 -1.23
N THR A 94 -2.22 -5.27 -0.72
CA THR A 94 -3.21 -6.33 -0.68
C THR A 94 -3.71 -6.68 -2.09
N PRO A 95 -3.77 -7.98 -2.44
CA PRO A 95 -4.25 -8.44 -3.75
C PRO A 95 -5.74 -8.16 -3.98
#